data_AF-A0A1X7V7T4-F1
#
_entry.id   AF-A0A1X7V7T4-F1
#
_cell.length_a   1.000
_cell.length_b   1.000
_cell.length_c   1.000
_cell.angle_alpha   90.00
_cell.angle_beta   90.00
_cell.angle_gamma   90.00
#
_symmetry.space_group_name_H-M   'P 1'
#
loop_
_entity.id
_entity.type
_entity.pdbx_description
1 polymer ?
#
loop_
_entity_poly.entity_id
_entity_poly.type
_entity_poly.pdbx_seq_one_letter_code
_entity_poly.pdbx_strand_id
1 'polypeptide(L)'
;MINPESLSNVKLKKATGEKDRSAPNYQLALQGEVTQEKEAERRDYLFSTGLDRWYSSLKDKTFKTEFLSIRPDEARTIIQHWERFFKERTSNDPEPTPETGLSIPIELSDMAQRIESVINKLSPNGKGVFVKLSTRSPKDSHFAFMKAKRHYTSQLATIRAEGSKGPSLNDKLILLQESVINSLNVKTGEEAVQLLASSTRVGEDLQYALDTGESSGPIDPLQLSETCSLVLREWVDIPLWAEFRGFVWGRELTSIGQYNHPVVFPQLQSLVPLIQSDLETFYDSIKAQIPIDRYIIDFAWTPEQVYLVEINPFDGEIVFPASTGLWDWEKDKEQMMKGPLELRIRTIEQDPLLLRNTTDPMWRAVLDQ
;
A
#
# COMPACT_ATOMS: atom_id res chain seq x y z
N MET A 1 -22.67 -21.92 -37.88
CA MET A 1 -23.31 -22.53 -36.69
C MET A 1 -22.31 -23.48 -36.08
N ILE A 2 -21.77 -23.15 -34.90
CA ILE A 2 -20.75 -23.93 -34.21
C ILE A 2 -21.47 -25.07 -33.47
N ASN A 3 -21.01 -26.31 -33.67
CA ASN A 3 -21.58 -27.51 -33.08
C ASN A 3 -21.47 -27.46 -31.53
N PRO A 4 -22.58 -27.48 -30.78
CA PRO A 4 -22.57 -27.41 -29.30
C PRO A 4 -21.83 -28.57 -28.63
N GLU A 5 -21.66 -29.71 -29.31
CA GLU A 5 -21.04 -30.91 -28.72
C GLU A 5 -19.50 -30.84 -28.68
N SER A 6 -18.86 -29.94 -29.44
CA SER A 6 -17.39 -29.83 -29.50
C SER A 6 -16.75 -29.10 -28.30
N LEU A 7 -17.56 -28.57 -27.37
CA LEU A 7 -17.09 -27.87 -26.17
C LEU A 7 -17.04 -28.75 -24.92
N SER A 8 -17.55 -30.00 -24.99
CA SER A 8 -17.66 -30.90 -23.83
C SER A 8 -16.33 -31.50 -23.35
N ASN A 9 -15.24 -31.36 -24.11
CA ASN A 9 -13.93 -31.96 -23.81
C ASN A 9 -12.78 -30.95 -23.65
N VAL A 10 -13.06 -29.64 -23.56
CA VAL A 10 -12.02 -28.64 -23.27
C VAL A 10 -11.74 -28.66 -21.77
N LYS A 11 -10.70 -29.39 -21.36
CA LYS A 11 -10.09 -29.20 -20.03
C LYS A 11 -9.48 -27.80 -19.99
N LEU A 12 -10.22 -26.85 -19.43
CA LEU A 12 -9.68 -25.53 -19.09
C LEU A 12 -8.48 -25.76 -18.18
N LYS A 13 -7.27 -25.41 -18.66
CA LYS A 13 -6.12 -25.26 -17.77
C LYS A 13 -6.54 -24.27 -16.70
N LYS A 14 -6.42 -24.67 -15.42
CA LYS A 14 -6.52 -23.70 -14.31
C LYS A 14 -5.57 -22.56 -14.63
N ALA A 15 -6.11 -21.36 -14.82
CA ALA A 15 -5.29 -20.17 -14.84
C ALA A 15 -4.51 -20.16 -13.53
N THR A 16 -3.19 -20.21 -13.62
CA THR A 16 -2.31 -19.91 -12.51
C THR A 16 -2.45 -18.41 -12.28
N GLY A 17 -3.50 -18.02 -11.54
CA GLY A 17 -3.65 -16.65 -11.10
C GLY A 17 -2.39 -16.26 -10.32
N GLU A 18 -1.79 -15.14 -10.69
CA GLU A 18 -0.74 -14.51 -9.90
C GLU A 18 -1.30 -14.29 -8.50
N LYS A 19 -0.68 -14.95 -7.51
CA LYS A 19 -1.07 -14.80 -6.11
C LYS A 19 -0.72 -13.39 -5.67
N ASP A 20 -1.68 -12.69 -5.07
CA ASP A 20 -1.38 -11.49 -4.27
C ASP A 20 -0.31 -11.86 -3.25
N ARG A 21 0.89 -11.30 -3.45
CA ARG A 21 2.03 -11.56 -2.58
C ARG A 21 2.01 -10.67 -1.36
N SER A 22 1.12 -9.69 -1.20
CA SER A 22 1.22 -8.71 -0.11
C SER A 22 1.10 -9.28 1.32
N ALA A 23 0.78 -10.56 1.46
CA ALA A 23 0.91 -11.31 2.72
C ALA A 23 2.39 -11.66 3.02
N PRO A 24 2.80 -11.79 4.30
CA PRO A 24 4.17 -12.12 4.65
C PRO A 24 4.64 -13.41 3.94
N ASN A 25 5.79 -13.34 3.27
CA ASN A 25 6.42 -14.45 2.58
C ASN A 25 7.17 -15.33 3.60
N TYR A 26 6.43 -16.14 4.35
CA TYR A 26 7.01 -17.12 5.25
C TYR A 26 7.88 -18.17 4.54
N GLN A 27 7.86 -18.28 3.20
CA GLN A 27 8.81 -19.17 2.49
C GLN A 27 10.26 -18.67 2.58
N LEU A 28 10.49 -17.36 2.73
CA LEU A 28 11.82 -16.79 3.03
C LEU A 28 12.28 -17.08 4.46
N ALA A 29 11.34 -17.37 5.37
CA ALA A 29 11.62 -17.89 6.71
C ALA A 29 11.85 -19.42 6.71
N LEU A 30 11.44 -20.12 5.65
CA LEU A 30 11.55 -21.59 5.52
C LEU A 30 12.75 -22.05 4.67
N GLN A 31 13.46 -21.14 4.00
CA GLN A 31 14.70 -21.46 3.27
C GLN A 31 15.91 -21.45 4.21
N GLY A 32 16.06 -22.53 4.97
CA GLY A 32 17.20 -22.78 5.88
C GLY A 32 17.02 -22.22 7.29
N GLU A 33 17.91 -22.60 8.21
CA GLU A 33 18.01 -21.96 9.53
C GLU A 33 18.33 -20.47 9.33
N VAL A 34 17.30 -19.62 9.45
CA VAL A 34 17.53 -18.18 9.47
C VAL A 34 18.11 -17.84 10.83
N THR A 35 19.36 -17.38 10.84
CA THR A 35 20.02 -16.94 12.08
C THR A 35 19.36 -15.66 12.59
N GLN A 36 19.40 -15.44 13.91
CA GLN A 36 18.92 -14.18 14.51
C GLN A 36 19.60 -12.95 13.89
N GLU A 37 20.85 -13.08 13.46
CA GLU A 37 21.61 -12.05 12.75
C GLU A 37 20.97 -11.68 11.40
N LYS A 38 20.59 -12.67 10.57
CA LYS A 38 19.91 -12.41 9.29
C LYS A 38 18.54 -11.77 9.47
N GLU A 39 17.79 -12.15 10.50
CA GLU A 39 16.52 -11.49 10.83
C GLU A 39 16.73 -10.05 11.31
N ALA A 40 17.79 -9.78 12.09
CA ALA A 40 18.15 -8.42 12.45
C ALA A 40 18.52 -7.57 11.23
N GLU A 41 19.32 -8.11 10.29
CA GLU A 41 19.66 -7.43 9.03
C GLU A 41 18.42 -7.13 8.17
N ARG A 42 17.48 -8.08 8.05
CA ARG A 42 16.21 -7.89 7.35
C ARG A 42 15.36 -6.80 7.99
N ARG A 43 15.31 -6.78 9.32
CA ARG A 43 14.60 -5.77 10.10
C ARG A 43 15.20 -4.39 9.88
N ASP A 44 16.51 -4.27 10.00
CA ASP A 44 17.23 -3.02 9.79
C ASP A 44 17.02 -2.51 8.37
N TYR A 45 17.06 -3.40 7.37
CA TYR A 45 16.79 -3.04 5.98
C TYR A 45 15.35 -2.58 5.76
N LEU A 46 14.34 -3.27 6.32
CA LEU A 46 12.93 -2.84 6.26
C LEU A 46 12.75 -1.41 6.80
N PHE A 47 13.27 -1.14 8.00
CA PHE A 47 13.13 0.19 8.62
C PHE A 47 14.05 1.24 8.00
N SER A 48 15.11 0.84 7.27
CA SER A 48 15.96 1.78 6.52
C SER A 48 15.23 2.44 5.34
N THR A 49 14.16 1.81 4.82
CA THR A 49 13.32 2.41 3.78
C THR A 49 12.22 3.30 4.36
N GLY A 50 12.10 3.35 5.69
CA GLY A 50 11.10 4.14 6.40
C GLY A 50 11.15 5.62 6.03
N LEU A 51 9.98 6.25 5.94
CA LEU A 51 9.85 7.63 5.50
C LEU A 51 10.68 8.61 6.36
N ASP A 52 10.74 8.38 7.67
CA ASP A 52 11.55 9.14 8.62
C ASP A 52 13.06 9.08 8.35
N ARG A 53 13.55 8.09 7.58
CA ARG A 53 14.98 7.94 7.25
C ARG A 53 15.45 8.83 6.11
N TRP A 54 14.58 9.12 5.15
CA TRP A 54 14.93 9.86 3.94
C TRP A 54 14.22 11.20 3.81
N TYR A 55 13.18 11.46 4.61
CA TYR A 55 12.38 12.68 4.50
C TYR A 55 13.18 13.95 4.63
N SER A 56 14.09 14.06 5.62
CA SER A 56 14.85 15.28 5.86
C SER A 56 15.68 15.72 4.64
N SER A 57 16.30 14.76 3.95
CA SER A 57 17.08 14.99 2.74
C SER A 57 16.21 15.30 1.51
N LEU A 58 15.00 14.74 1.45
CA LEU A 58 14.13 14.78 0.27
C LEU A 58 12.81 15.55 0.46
N LYS A 59 12.69 16.36 1.51
CA LYS A 59 11.44 17.04 1.89
C LYS A 59 10.87 17.94 0.78
N ASP A 60 11.73 18.54 -0.04
CA ASP A 60 11.33 19.42 -1.16
C ASP A 60 10.97 18.63 -2.44
N LYS A 61 11.10 17.30 -2.38
CA LYS A 61 10.81 16.35 -3.48
C LYS A 61 9.64 15.43 -3.15
N THR A 62 9.01 15.61 -1.99
CA THR A 62 7.88 14.82 -1.50
C THR A 62 6.84 15.73 -0.86
N PHE A 63 5.80 15.16 -0.26
CA PHE A 63 4.70 15.89 0.36
C PHE A 63 5.05 16.34 1.79
N LYS A 64 4.48 17.47 2.23
CA LYS A 64 4.64 17.96 3.60
C LYS A 64 4.21 16.89 4.60
N THR A 65 5.11 16.58 5.53
CA THR A 65 4.96 15.45 6.45
C THR A 65 5.41 15.87 7.85
N GLU A 66 4.70 15.36 8.85
CA GLU A 66 5.01 15.48 10.27
C GLU A 66 5.11 14.09 10.89
N PHE A 67 5.88 13.98 11.97
CA PHE A 67 6.16 12.71 12.64
C PHE A 67 5.74 12.80 14.11
N LEU A 68 5.18 11.71 14.61
CA LEU A 68 4.90 11.51 16.03
C LEU A 68 5.56 10.21 16.49
N SER A 69 6.17 10.24 17.67
CA SER A 69 6.64 9.01 18.31
C SER A 69 5.44 8.18 18.78
N ILE A 70 5.55 6.87 18.60
CA ILE A 70 4.61 5.88 19.11
C ILE A 70 5.14 5.39 20.46
N ARG A 71 4.31 5.41 21.50
CA ARG A 71 4.72 4.88 22.79
C ARG A 71 4.57 3.35 22.82
N PRO A 72 5.41 2.62 23.58
CA PRO A 72 5.33 1.16 23.63
C PRO A 72 3.98 0.61 24.11
N ASP A 73 3.29 1.30 25.02
CA ASP A 73 1.94 0.96 25.47
C ASP A 73 0.91 1.16 24.35
N GLU A 74 0.97 2.27 23.61
CA GLU A 74 0.11 2.52 22.44
C GLU A 74 0.30 1.43 21.37
N ALA A 75 1.56 1.08 21.07
CA ALA A 75 1.87 0.01 20.11
C ALA A 75 1.27 -1.34 20.55
N ARG A 76 1.42 -1.70 21.83
CA ARG A 76 0.85 -2.93 22.39
C ARG A 76 -0.68 -2.91 22.36
N THR A 77 -1.31 -1.78 22.66
CA THR A 77 -2.78 -1.65 22.58
C THR A 77 -3.28 -1.80 21.15
N ILE A 78 -2.59 -1.24 20.16
CA ILE A 78 -2.92 -1.42 18.73
C ILE A 78 -2.82 -2.90 18.35
N ILE A 79 -1.72 -3.57 18.71
CA ILE A 79 -1.52 -5.01 18.43
C ILE A 79 -2.64 -5.84 19.07
N GLN A 80 -2.92 -5.63 20.36
CA GLN A 80 -3.97 -6.37 21.08
C GLN A 80 -5.36 -6.14 20.47
N HIS A 81 -5.67 -4.91 20.05
CA HIS A 81 -6.93 -4.60 19.39
C HIS A 81 -7.03 -5.30 18.03
N TRP A 82 -5.96 -5.27 17.23
CA TRP A 82 -5.88 -5.99 15.95
C TRP A 82 -6.04 -7.50 16.14
N GLU A 83 -5.33 -8.10 17.10
CA GLU A 83 -5.42 -9.54 17.39
C GLU A 83 -6.84 -9.96 17.78
N ARG A 84 -7.49 -9.19 18.65
CA ARG A 84 -8.90 -9.44 19.00
C ARG A 84 -9.81 -9.32 17.79
N PHE A 85 -9.57 -8.34 16.93
CA PHE A 85 -10.40 -8.10 15.76
C PHE A 85 -10.28 -9.19 14.68
N PHE A 86 -9.09 -9.77 14.49
CA PHE A 86 -8.86 -10.72 13.39
C PHE A 86 -8.66 -12.18 13.83
N LYS A 87 -8.07 -12.45 15.00
CA LYS A 87 -7.79 -13.83 15.47
C LYS A 87 -8.96 -14.43 16.25
N GLU A 88 -9.66 -13.62 17.04
CA GLU A 88 -10.72 -14.12 17.93
C GLU A 88 -12.08 -14.19 17.23
N ARG A 89 -12.21 -13.61 16.04
CA ARG A 89 -13.45 -13.68 15.28
C ARG A 89 -13.65 -15.04 14.63
N THR A 90 -14.79 -15.62 14.93
CA THR A 90 -15.29 -16.83 14.28
C THR A 90 -16.12 -16.47 13.05
N SER A 91 -16.36 -17.43 12.17
CA SER A 91 -17.25 -17.25 11.02
C SER A 91 -18.70 -16.88 11.39
N ASN A 92 -19.07 -16.98 12.68
CA ASN A 92 -20.41 -16.70 13.18
C ASN A 92 -20.57 -15.28 13.73
N ASP A 93 -19.47 -14.51 13.89
CA ASP A 93 -19.56 -13.15 14.40
C ASP A 93 -20.12 -12.20 13.34
N PRO A 94 -21.13 -11.37 13.66
CA PRO A 94 -21.72 -10.45 12.68
C PRO A 94 -20.66 -9.51 12.11
N GLU A 95 -20.70 -9.22 10.80
CA GLU A 95 -19.81 -8.24 10.18
C GLU A 95 -19.85 -6.92 10.98
N PRO A 96 -18.69 -6.32 11.31
CA PRO A 96 -18.67 -5.06 12.02
C PRO A 96 -19.32 -4.04 11.10
N THR A 97 -20.37 -3.40 11.58
CA THR A 97 -20.88 -2.23 10.88
C THR A 97 -20.14 -1.02 11.45
N PRO A 98 -20.04 0.08 10.69
CA PRO A 98 -19.41 1.27 11.23
C PRO A 98 -20.27 1.91 12.33
N GLU A 99 -21.54 1.51 12.47
CA GLU A 99 -22.41 1.87 13.60
C GLU A 99 -22.21 0.98 14.84
N THR A 100 -21.71 -0.27 14.71
CA THR A 100 -21.47 -1.19 15.85
C THR A 100 -20.03 -1.19 16.38
N GLY A 101 -19.21 -0.22 15.95
CA GLY A 101 -18.10 0.27 16.78
C GLY A 101 -16.78 -0.45 16.55
N LEU A 102 -15.98 0.08 15.62
CA LEU A 102 -14.54 0.22 15.86
C LEU A 102 -14.35 1.39 16.83
N SER A 103 -14.86 1.27 18.06
CA SER A 103 -14.50 2.26 19.08
C SER A 103 -13.01 2.13 19.33
N ILE A 104 -12.31 3.26 19.32
CA ILE A 104 -10.90 3.26 19.68
C ILE A 104 -10.77 2.82 21.16
N PRO A 105 -9.81 1.97 21.51
CA PRO A 105 -9.47 1.72 22.91
C PRO A 105 -9.25 3.04 23.65
N ILE A 106 -9.77 3.17 24.86
CA ILE A 106 -9.66 4.41 25.65
C ILE A 106 -8.18 4.77 25.91
N GLU A 107 -7.33 3.76 25.96
CA GLU A 107 -5.88 3.86 26.10
C GLU A 107 -5.22 4.58 24.91
N LEU A 108 -5.88 4.65 23.75
CA LEU A 108 -5.40 5.38 22.56
C LEU A 108 -5.97 6.80 22.44
N SER A 109 -6.73 7.28 23.44
CA SER A 109 -7.33 8.63 23.41
C SER A 109 -6.28 9.75 23.37
N ASP A 110 -5.18 9.63 24.11
CA ASP A 110 -4.06 10.58 24.07
C ASP A 110 -3.38 10.59 22.69
N MET A 111 -3.16 9.42 22.10
CA MET A 111 -2.64 9.30 20.73
C MET A 111 -3.55 10.04 19.72
N ALA A 112 -4.87 9.84 19.82
CA ALA A 112 -5.84 10.54 18.97
C ALA A 112 -5.73 12.07 19.12
N GLN A 113 -5.59 12.60 20.34
CA GLN A 113 -5.42 14.05 20.56
C GLN A 113 -4.11 14.60 19.99
N ARG A 114 -3.01 13.83 20.09
CA ARG A 114 -1.71 14.21 19.49
C ARG A 114 -1.81 14.24 17.97
N ILE A 115 -2.46 13.25 17.36
CA ILE A 115 -2.72 13.20 15.92
C ILE A 115 -3.59 14.38 15.50
N GLU A 116 -4.69 14.64 16.19
CA GLU A 116 -5.61 15.76 15.93
C GLU A 116 -4.87 17.10 15.88
N SER A 117 -3.94 17.31 16.82
CA SER A 117 -3.11 18.53 16.85
C SER A 117 -2.25 18.68 15.58
N VAL A 118 -1.72 17.57 15.04
CA VAL A 118 -0.94 17.57 13.80
C VAL A 118 -1.84 17.73 12.57
N ILE A 119 -3.03 17.13 12.55
CA ILE A 119 -4.03 17.31 11.48
C ILE A 119 -4.37 18.79 11.33
N ASN A 120 -4.64 19.47 12.45
CA ASN A 120 -4.96 20.90 12.46
C ASN A 120 -3.81 21.77 11.91
N LYS A 121 -2.55 21.33 12.06
CA LYS A 121 -1.36 21.99 11.50
C LYS A 121 -1.18 21.71 10.01
N LEU A 122 -1.40 20.48 9.56
CA LEU A 122 -1.17 20.05 8.17
C LEU A 122 -2.32 20.41 7.24
N SER A 123 -3.54 20.40 7.75
CA SER A 123 -4.77 20.55 6.97
C SER A 123 -5.67 21.66 7.52
N PRO A 124 -5.18 22.92 7.60
CA PRO A 124 -5.96 24.04 8.15
C PRO A 124 -7.23 24.35 7.34
N ASN A 125 -7.33 23.84 6.12
CA ASN A 125 -8.49 23.95 5.23
C ASN A 125 -9.45 22.75 5.32
N GLY A 126 -9.18 21.77 6.19
CA GLY A 126 -10.04 20.60 6.38
C GLY A 126 -10.01 19.58 5.23
N LYS A 127 -8.98 19.60 4.37
CA LYS A 127 -8.78 18.57 3.34
C LYS A 127 -8.55 17.18 3.92
N GLY A 128 -8.13 17.11 5.18
CA GLY A 128 -7.66 15.90 5.87
C GLY A 128 -6.17 15.64 5.64
N VAL A 129 -5.71 14.48 6.09
CA VAL A 129 -4.33 14.00 5.98
C VAL A 129 -4.31 12.51 5.65
N PHE A 130 -3.16 12.03 5.21
CA PHE A 130 -2.87 10.61 5.13
C PHE A 130 -2.03 10.17 6.33
N VAL A 131 -2.42 9.08 7.00
CA VAL A 131 -1.72 8.56 8.19
C VAL A 131 -1.21 7.14 7.93
N LYS A 132 0.05 6.89 8.29
CA LYS A 132 0.72 5.59 8.17
C LYS A 132 1.82 5.40 9.21
N LEU A 133 2.43 4.22 9.27
CA LEU A 133 3.71 4.02 9.96
C LEU A 133 4.88 4.44 9.05
N SER A 134 6.10 4.45 9.58
CA SER A 134 7.33 4.68 8.81
C SER A 134 7.40 3.85 7.52
N THR A 135 7.02 2.58 7.61
CA THR A 135 7.18 1.54 6.59
C THR A 135 5.94 1.41 5.71
N ARG A 136 4.85 0.82 6.22
CA ARG A 136 3.67 0.48 5.41
C ARG A 136 2.46 1.37 5.72
N SER A 137 1.63 1.50 4.69
CA SER A 137 0.34 2.19 4.75
C SER A 137 -0.78 1.21 5.15
N PRO A 138 -1.80 1.65 5.94
CA PRO A 138 -2.89 0.81 6.45
C PRO A 138 -3.97 0.52 5.39
N LYS A 139 -3.57 0.15 4.16
CA LYS A 139 -4.46 -0.05 3.00
C LYS A 139 -5.44 -1.22 3.17
N ASP A 140 -5.11 -2.13 4.08
CA ASP A 140 -5.86 -3.31 4.48
C ASP A 140 -6.76 -3.07 5.71
N SER A 141 -6.83 -1.82 6.18
CA SER A 141 -7.68 -1.45 7.32
C SER A 141 -9.14 -1.80 7.06
N HIS A 142 -9.79 -2.44 8.04
CA HIS A 142 -11.24 -2.68 7.96
C HIS A 142 -12.03 -1.36 7.94
N PHE A 143 -11.57 -0.34 8.69
CA PHE A 143 -12.15 0.99 8.64
C PHE A 143 -12.07 1.60 7.23
N ALA A 144 -10.90 1.51 6.58
CA ALA A 144 -10.70 1.95 5.20
C ALA A 144 -11.61 1.19 4.23
N PHE A 145 -11.74 -0.12 4.38
CA PHE A 145 -12.64 -0.95 3.57
C PHE A 145 -14.08 -0.47 3.65
N MET A 146 -14.61 -0.25 4.86
CA MET A 146 -16.00 0.17 5.05
C MET A 146 -16.29 1.55 4.46
N LYS A 147 -15.36 2.50 4.62
CA LYS A 147 -15.47 3.84 4.02
C LYS A 147 -15.40 3.78 2.50
N ALA A 148 -14.49 2.99 1.94
CA ALA A 148 -14.37 2.79 0.50
C ALA A 148 -15.62 2.10 -0.10
N LYS A 149 -16.15 1.06 0.55
CA LYS A 149 -17.38 0.36 0.13
C LYS A 149 -18.56 1.34 0.06
N ARG A 150 -18.76 2.17 1.09
CA ARG A 150 -19.81 3.20 1.10
C ARG A 150 -19.65 4.20 -0.05
N HIS A 151 -18.43 4.70 -0.24
CA HIS A 151 -18.12 5.66 -1.30
C HIS A 151 -18.40 5.05 -2.70
N TYR A 152 -17.88 3.84 -2.94
CA TYR A 152 -18.09 3.09 -4.19
C TYR A 152 -19.57 2.88 -4.47
N THR A 153 -20.34 2.32 -3.52
CA THR A 153 -21.78 2.06 -3.71
C THR A 153 -22.56 3.34 -3.98
N SER A 154 -22.23 4.44 -3.28
CA SER A 154 -22.88 5.74 -3.50
C SER A 154 -22.59 6.28 -4.91
N GLN A 155 -21.34 6.27 -5.36
CA GLN A 155 -20.97 6.78 -6.68
C GLN A 155 -21.51 5.90 -7.80
N LEU A 156 -21.48 4.57 -7.64
CA LEU A 156 -22.04 3.63 -8.60
C LEU A 156 -23.55 3.84 -8.79
N ALA A 157 -24.28 4.16 -7.71
CA ALA A 157 -25.70 4.49 -7.79
C ALA A 157 -25.95 5.77 -8.59
N THR A 158 -25.13 6.82 -8.39
CA THR A 158 -25.20 8.06 -9.19
C THR A 158 -24.96 7.80 -10.67
N ILE A 159 -23.89 7.08 -11.02
CA ILE A 159 -23.56 6.75 -12.43
C ILE A 159 -24.70 5.97 -13.09
N ARG A 160 -25.33 5.04 -12.36
CA ARG A 160 -26.49 4.26 -12.86
C ARG A 160 -27.73 5.10 -13.07
N ALA A 161 -27.93 6.14 -12.26
CA ALA A 161 -29.06 7.05 -12.40
C ALA A 161 -28.90 7.99 -13.60
N GLU A 162 -27.66 8.35 -13.94
CA GLU A 162 -27.34 9.30 -15.02
C GLU A 162 -27.17 8.64 -16.41
N GLY A 163 -26.85 7.35 -16.47
CA GLY A 163 -26.49 6.64 -17.71
C GLY A 163 -27.52 5.62 -18.23
N SER A 164 -27.65 5.51 -19.57
CA SER A 164 -28.46 4.47 -20.24
C SER A 164 -27.72 3.15 -20.46
N LYS A 165 -26.38 3.16 -20.39
CA LYS A 165 -25.51 1.98 -20.37
C LYS A 165 -24.67 2.08 -19.10
N GLY A 166 -24.72 1.05 -18.24
CA GLY A 166 -23.95 1.03 -16.99
C GLY A 166 -22.43 1.11 -17.22
N PRO A 167 -21.64 1.34 -16.17
CA PRO A 167 -20.18 1.48 -16.27
C PRO A 167 -19.52 0.19 -16.78
N SER A 168 -18.44 0.34 -17.54
CA SER A 168 -17.59 -0.79 -17.95
C SER A 168 -16.87 -1.41 -16.74
N LEU A 169 -16.23 -2.58 -16.93
CA LEU A 169 -15.42 -3.17 -15.87
C LEU A 169 -14.24 -2.26 -15.50
N ASN A 170 -13.58 -1.63 -16.48
CA ASN A 170 -12.49 -0.70 -16.23
C ASN A 170 -12.97 0.53 -15.43
N ASP A 171 -14.16 1.08 -15.75
CA ASP A 171 -14.75 2.20 -14.99
C ASP A 171 -15.05 1.80 -13.54
N LYS A 172 -15.60 0.60 -13.31
CA LYS A 172 -15.82 0.07 -11.96
C LYS A 172 -14.50 -0.08 -11.19
N LEU A 173 -13.45 -0.54 -11.85
CA LEU A 173 -12.13 -0.68 -11.22
C LEU A 173 -11.51 0.67 -10.88
N ILE A 174 -11.60 1.67 -11.76
CA ILE A 174 -11.19 3.06 -11.48
C ILE A 174 -11.92 3.54 -10.24
N LEU A 175 -13.25 3.46 -10.25
CA LEU A 175 -14.08 3.91 -9.14
C LEU A 175 -13.74 3.22 -7.82
N LEU A 176 -13.45 1.91 -7.88
CA LEU A 176 -13.03 1.16 -6.71
C LEU A 176 -11.70 1.66 -6.15
N GLN A 177 -10.69 1.83 -7.02
CA GLN A 177 -9.37 2.30 -6.60
C GLN A 177 -9.44 3.73 -6.04
N GLU A 178 -10.20 4.63 -6.66
CA GLU A 178 -10.44 5.98 -6.12
C GLU A 178 -11.10 5.92 -4.75
N SER A 179 -12.08 5.03 -4.58
CA SER A 179 -12.76 4.84 -3.30
C SER A 179 -11.83 4.32 -2.21
N VAL A 180 -10.90 3.41 -2.55
CA VAL A 180 -9.86 2.90 -1.64
C VAL A 180 -8.88 3.99 -1.27
N ILE A 181 -8.39 4.79 -2.21
CA ILE A 181 -7.48 5.89 -1.88
C ILE A 181 -8.19 6.91 -0.99
N ASN A 182 -9.38 7.36 -1.38
CA ASN A 182 -10.15 8.34 -0.62
C ASN A 182 -10.54 7.87 0.79
N SER A 183 -10.60 6.56 1.03
CA SER A 183 -10.88 6.05 2.37
C SER A 183 -9.72 6.24 3.35
N LEU A 184 -8.49 6.39 2.84
CA LEU A 184 -7.28 6.64 3.63
C LEU A 184 -7.13 8.11 4.07
N ASN A 185 -7.92 9.02 3.50
CA ASN A 185 -7.93 10.42 3.92
C ASN A 185 -8.69 10.58 5.24
N VAL A 186 -8.00 10.88 6.33
CA VAL A 186 -8.61 11.04 7.66
C VAL A 186 -8.68 12.51 8.05
N LYS A 187 -9.76 12.88 8.75
CA LYS A 187 -10.05 14.27 9.15
C LYS A 187 -9.95 14.52 10.64
N THR A 188 -9.91 13.46 11.45
CA THR A 188 -9.80 13.55 12.91
C THR A 188 -8.78 12.55 13.44
N GLY A 189 -8.29 12.81 14.64
CA GLY A 189 -7.43 11.88 15.37
C GLY A 189 -8.10 10.54 15.65
N GLU A 190 -9.41 10.53 15.87
CA GLU A 190 -10.18 9.30 16.07
C GLU A 190 -10.22 8.46 14.79
N GLU A 191 -10.53 9.05 13.62
CA GLU A 191 -10.51 8.34 12.33
C GLU A 191 -9.12 7.75 12.04
N ALA A 192 -8.07 8.50 12.34
CA ALA A 192 -6.69 8.03 12.17
C ALA A 192 -6.37 6.82 13.06
N VAL A 193 -6.76 6.84 14.34
CA VAL A 193 -6.54 5.70 15.25
C VAL A 193 -7.38 4.50 14.82
N GLN A 194 -8.63 4.69 14.39
CA GLN A 194 -9.46 3.62 13.84
C GLN A 194 -8.82 2.99 12.59
N LEU A 195 -8.30 3.82 11.69
CA LEU A 195 -7.59 3.37 10.48
C LEU A 195 -6.39 2.49 10.85
N LEU A 196 -5.54 2.95 11.78
CA LEU A 196 -4.33 2.23 12.20
C LEU A 196 -4.67 0.95 12.97
N ALA A 197 -5.56 1.02 13.96
CA ALA A 197 -5.87 -0.09 14.86
C ALA A 197 -6.59 -1.26 14.16
N SER A 198 -7.20 -1.01 13.00
CA SER A 198 -7.91 -2.02 12.21
C SER A 198 -7.13 -2.56 11.00
N SER A 199 -5.82 -2.26 10.90
CA SER A 199 -4.93 -2.73 9.83
C SER A 199 -4.02 -3.87 10.30
N THR A 200 -3.96 -4.95 9.50
CA THR A 200 -3.03 -6.06 9.72
C THR A 200 -1.59 -5.63 9.47
N ARG A 201 -1.34 -4.85 8.43
CA ARG A 201 0.00 -4.29 8.14
C ARG A 201 0.55 -3.48 9.31
N VAL A 202 -0.28 -2.66 9.95
CA VAL A 202 0.12 -1.87 11.13
C VAL A 202 0.41 -2.78 12.32
N GLY A 203 -0.46 -3.76 12.61
CA GLY A 203 -0.23 -4.72 13.69
C GLY A 203 1.06 -5.52 13.53
N GLU A 204 1.31 -6.04 12.33
CA GLU A 204 2.54 -6.75 11.96
C GLU A 204 3.79 -5.87 12.08
N ASP A 205 3.77 -4.64 11.54
CA ASP A 205 4.91 -3.72 11.60
C ASP A 205 5.26 -3.33 13.05
N LEU A 206 4.24 -3.06 13.88
CA LEU A 206 4.46 -2.76 15.30
C LEU A 206 4.97 -3.99 16.06
N GLN A 207 4.44 -5.17 15.76
CA GLN A 207 4.93 -6.42 16.35
C GLN A 207 6.40 -6.66 15.99
N TYR A 208 6.78 -6.41 14.73
CA TYR A 208 8.15 -6.57 14.25
C TYR A 208 9.10 -5.48 14.78
N ALA A 209 8.61 -4.26 14.98
CA ALA A 209 9.37 -3.18 15.63
C ALA A 209 9.60 -3.45 17.12
N LEU A 210 8.66 -4.12 17.79
CA LEU A 210 8.80 -4.51 19.19
C LEU A 210 9.62 -5.81 19.36
N ASP A 211 9.62 -6.70 18.38
CA ASP A 211 10.39 -7.94 18.43
C ASP A 211 11.88 -7.68 18.24
N THR A 212 12.58 -7.51 19.36
CA THR A 212 14.01 -7.21 19.42
C THR A 212 14.86 -8.48 19.56
N GLY A 213 14.27 -9.68 19.49
CA GLY A 213 14.92 -10.98 19.68
C GLY A 213 15.03 -11.40 21.16
N GLU A 214 15.31 -12.68 21.43
CA GLU A 214 15.34 -13.25 22.80
C GLU A 214 16.45 -12.69 23.72
N SER A 215 17.41 -11.93 23.18
CA SER A 215 18.58 -11.43 23.91
C SER A 215 18.47 -9.98 24.38
N SER A 216 17.40 -9.29 24.04
CA SER A 216 17.15 -7.90 24.41
C SER A 216 16.13 -7.88 25.56
N GLY A 217 16.47 -7.16 26.62
CA GLY A 217 15.57 -6.96 27.75
C GLY A 217 14.28 -6.22 27.36
N PRO A 218 13.50 -5.71 28.33
CA PRO A 218 12.35 -4.87 28.00
C PRO A 218 12.75 -3.74 27.04
N ILE A 219 11.98 -3.59 25.96
CA ILE A 219 12.22 -2.59 24.90
C ILE A 219 12.26 -1.21 25.53
N ASP A 220 13.37 -0.50 25.31
CA ASP A 220 13.49 0.91 25.67
C ASP A 220 12.51 1.73 24.79
N PRO A 221 11.65 2.57 25.37
CA PRO A 221 10.82 3.51 24.61
C PRO A 221 11.58 4.30 23.53
N LEU A 222 12.86 4.63 23.79
CA LEU A 222 13.73 5.30 22.82
C LEU A 222 13.95 4.43 21.58
N GLN A 223 14.18 3.13 21.75
CA GLN A 223 14.45 2.19 20.66
C GLN A 223 13.26 2.06 19.69
N LEU A 224 12.03 2.02 20.22
CA LEU A 224 10.84 2.01 19.36
C LEU A 224 10.72 3.31 18.56
N SER A 225 10.91 4.46 19.22
CA SER A 225 10.81 5.77 18.58
C SER A 225 11.88 6.00 17.51
N GLU A 226 13.04 5.35 17.65
CA GLU A 226 14.11 5.37 16.66
C GLU A 226 13.85 4.41 15.50
N THR A 227 12.98 3.41 15.66
CA THR A 227 12.74 2.35 14.66
C THR A 227 11.48 2.59 13.84
N CYS A 228 10.38 3.00 14.48
CA CYS A 228 9.08 3.17 13.85
C CYS A 228 8.39 4.43 14.36
N SER A 229 8.05 5.32 13.43
CA SER A 229 7.33 6.56 13.69
C SER A 229 5.91 6.48 13.15
N LEU A 230 5.01 7.24 13.76
CA LEU A 230 3.73 7.58 13.17
C LEU A 230 3.94 8.75 12.21
N VAL A 231 3.51 8.59 10.97
CA VAL A 231 3.68 9.56 9.90
C VAL A 231 2.34 10.15 9.53
N LEU A 232 2.25 11.49 9.57
CA LEU A 232 1.10 12.25 9.09
C LEU A 232 1.53 13.10 7.91
N ARG A 233 0.92 12.90 6.75
CA ARG A 233 1.26 13.59 5.51
C ARG A 233 0.07 14.41 5.02
N GLU A 234 0.33 15.59 4.48
CA GLU A 234 -0.72 16.40 3.87
C GLU A 234 -1.48 15.59 2.81
N TRP A 235 -2.81 15.77 2.74
CA TRP A 235 -3.60 15.13 1.70
C TRP A 235 -3.45 15.89 0.38
N VAL A 236 -2.94 15.21 -0.64
CA VAL A 236 -2.84 15.71 -2.01
C VAL A 236 -3.62 14.79 -2.94
N ASP A 237 -4.49 15.38 -3.74
CA ASP A 237 -5.29 14.65 -4.72
C ASP A 237 -4.41 14.30 -5.93
N ILE A 238 -3.89 13.08 -5.94
CA ILE A 238 -3.08 12.54 -7.04
C ILE A 238 -4.00 11.68 -7.92
N PRO A 239 -4.13 11.96 -9.23
CA PRO A 239 -4.90 11.11 -10.11
C PRO A 239 -4.33 9.68 -10.16
N LEU A 240 -5.19 8.65 -10.20
CA LEU A 240 -4.73 7.25 -10.20
C LEU A 240 -3.75 6.90 -11.32
N TRP A 241 -3.89 7.54 -12.48
CA TRP A 241 -3.03 7.32 -13.63
C TRP A 241 -1.64 7.93 -13.48
N ALA A 242 -1.46 8.84 -12.52
CA ALA A 242 -0.24 9.60 -12.30
C ALA A 242 0.77 8.86 -11.41
N GLU A 243 0.43 7.71 -10.82
CA GLU A 243 1.33 6.97 -9.93
C GLU A 243 2.09 5.85 -10.65
N PHE A 244 3.39 5.78 -10.40
CA PHE A 244 4.33 4.83 -10.99
C PHE A 244 5.22 4.20 -9.93
N ARG A 245 5.63 2.95 -10.15
CA ARG A 245 6.54 2.19 -9.29
C ARG A 245 7.82 1.87 -10.04
N GLY A 246 8.94 2.37 -9.53
CA GLY A 246 10.29 2.10 -10.01
C GLY A 246 11.00 1.02 -9.19
N PHE A 247 11.93 0.31 -9.83
CA PHE A 247 12.81 -0.67 -9.21
C PHE A 247 14.25 -0.17 -9.33
N VAL A 248 14.91 -0.06 -8.18
CA VAL A 248 16.29 0.42 -8.08
C VAL A 248 17.17 -0.71 -7.59
N TRP A 249 18.27 -0.94 -8.29
CA TRP A 249 19.28 -1.91 -7.90
C TRP A 249 20.69 -1.37 -8.21
N GLY A 250 21.58 -1.42 -7.23
CA GLY A 250 22.92 -0.84 -7.36
C GLY A 250 22.89 0.67 -7.66
N ARG A 251 21.90 1.39 -7.13
CA ARG A 251 21.60 2.82 -7.40
C ARG A 251 21.20 3.15 -8.84
N GLU A 252 20.86 2.16 -9.66
CA GLU A 252 20.33 2.38 -11.01
C GLU A 252 18.83 2.06 -11.05
N LEU A 253 18.04 2.93 -11.70
CA LEU A 253 16.62 2.73 -11.96
C LEU A 253 16.47 1.89 -13.22
N THR A 254 16.00 0.65 -13.10
CA THR A 254 16.01 -0.33 -14.21
C THR A 254 14.63 -0.61 -14.78
N SER A 255 13.58 -0.45 -13.98
CA SER A 255 12.22 -0.82 -14.35
C SER A 255 11.23 0.16 -13.75
N ILE A 256 10.22 0.55 -14.51
CA ILE A 256 9.10 1.38 -14.06
C ILE A 256 7.79 0.72 -14.51
N GLY A 257 6.80 0.64 -13.62
CA GLY A 257 5.45 0.17 -13.95
C GLY A 257 4.38 1.16 -13.49
N GLN A 258 3.27 1.25 -14.21
CA GLN A 258 2.04 1.87 -13.69
C GLN A 258 1.67 1.26 -12.33
N TYR A 259 1.46 2.09 -11.30
CA TYR A 259 1.15 1.61 -9.95
C TYR A 259 -0.23 0.94 -9.88
N ASN A 260 -1.25 1.66 -10.35
CA ASN A 260 -2.63 1.18 -10.44
C ASN A 260 -2.83 0.22 -11.63
N HIS A 261 -1.97 -0.80 -11.70
CA HIS A 261 -1.85 -1.76 -12.80
C HIS A 261 -3.10 -2.58 -13.15
N PRO A 262 -4.16 -2.78 -12.33
CA PRO A 262 -5.34 -3.52 -12.79
C PRO A 262 -6.19 -2.74 -13.81
N VAL A 263 -5.94 -1.44 -13.95
CA VAL A 263 -6.74 -0.50 -14.74
C VAL A 263 -6.01 -0.08 -16.01
N VAL A 264 -6.75 0.18 -17.09
CA VAL A 264 -6.24 0.83 -18.31
C VAL A 264 -6.54 2.32 -18.26
N PHE A 265 -5.52 3.13 -18.53
CA PHE A 265 -5.62 4.58 -18.71
C PHE A 265 -5.17 4.94 -20.13
N PRO A 266 -6.10 5.05 -21.10
CA PRO A 266 -5.74 5.26 -22.50
C PRO A 266 -4.84 6.48 -22.74
N GLN A 267 -5.01 7.54 -21.94
CA GLN A 267 -4.20 8.76 -22.03
C GLN A 267 -2.70 8.54 -21.79
N LEU A 268 -2.31 7.47 -21.07
CA LEU A 268 -0.90 7.21 -20.80
C LEU A 268 -0.13 6.75 -22.04
N GLN A 269 -0.79 6.14 -23.03
CA GLN A 269 -0.11 5.49 -24.16
C GLN A 269 0.74 6.47 -24.98
N SER A 270 0.24 7.68 -25.23
CA SER A 270 0.99 8.71 -25.95
C SER A 270 1.99 9.46 -25.07
N LEU A 271 1.95 9.26 -23.75
CA LEU A 271 2.78 9.97 -22.77
C LEU A 271 3.96 9.15 -22.26
N VAL A 272 4.01 7.84 -22.55
CA VAL A 272 5.07 6.93 -22.05
C VAL A 272 6.50 7.49 -22.22
N PRO A 273 6.92 7.98 -23.41
CA PRO A 273 8.29 8.48 -23.58
C PRO A 273 8.60 9.69 -22.69
N LEU A 274 7.62 10.60 -22.53
CA LEU A 274 7.75 11.78 -21.69
C LEU A 274 7.82 11.38 -20.21
N ILE A 275 6.89 10.54 -19.74
CA ILE A 275 6.86 10.04 -18.36
C ILE A 275 8.17 9.35 -18.02
N GLN A 276 8.67 8.45 -18.88
CA GLN A 276 9.93 7.75 -18.63
C GLN A 276 11.08 8.73 -18.47
N SER A 277 11.21 9.71 -19.38
CA SER A 277 12.26 10.73 -19.33
C SER A 277 12.19 11.58 -18.07
N ASP A 278 10.99 11.99 -17.66
CA ASP A 278 10.79 12.83 -16.47
C ASP A 278 11.10 12.06 -15.18
N LEU A 279 10.66 10.81 -15.08
CA LEU A 279 10.93 9.95 -13.92
C LEU A 279 12.43 9.61 -13.80
N GLU A 280 13.10 9.32 -14.92
CA GLU A 280 14.56 9.09 -14.95
C GLU A 280 15.33 10.33 -14.51
N THR A 281 15.00 11.49 -15.09
CA THR A 281 15.61 12.78 -14.73
C THR A 281 15.40 13.12 -13.26
N PHE A 282 14.17 12.91 -12.75
CA PHE A 282 13.86 13.12 -11.35
C PHE A 282 14.67 12.19 -10.45
N TYR A 283 14.73 10.90 -10.78
CA TYR A 283 15.50 9.90 -10.05
C TYR A 283 16.98 10.26 -9.97
N ASP A 284 17.59 10.63 -11.09
CA ASP A 284 18.99 11.07 -11.15
C ASP A 284 19.27 12.25 -10.22
N SER A 285 18.30 13.14 -10.02
CA SER A 285 18.43 14.29 -9.11
C SER A 285 18.40 13.92 -7.62
N ILE A 286 17.85 12.74 -7.27
CA ILE A 286 17.66 12.33 -5.87
C ILE A 286 18.48 11.10 -5.45
N LYS A 287 18.96 10.27 -6.40
CA LYS A 287 19.56 8.96 -6.10
C LYS A 287 20.76 8.99 -5.14
N ALA A 288 21.53 10.08 -5.14
CA ALA A 288 22.66 10.28 -4.22
C ALA A 288 22.25 10.57 -2.76
N GLN A 289 21.01 11.02 -2.55
CA GLN A 289 20.47 11.40 -1.24
C GLN A 289 19.77 10.24 -0.53
N ILE A 290 19.52 9.14 -1.25
CA ILE A 290 18.92 7.92 -0.71
C ILE A 290 20.05 7.04 -0.14
N PRO A 291 20.01 6.66 1.15
CA PRO A 291 21.14 6.03 1.84
C PRO A 291 21.41 4.59 1.40
N ILE A 292 20.42 3.93 0.81
CA ILE A 292 20.47 2.53 0.37
C ILE A 292 20.60 2.43 -1.16
N ASP A 293 21.05 1.28 -1.64
CA ASP A 293 21.38 1.04 -3.05
C ASP A 293 20.38 0.16 -3.81
N ARG A 294 19.48 -0.51 -3.10
CA ARG A 294 18.42 -1.35 -3.66
C ARG A 294 17.12 -1.09 -2.92
N TYR A 295 16.06 -0.81 -3.66
CA TYR A 295 14.74 -0.46 -3.14
C TYR A 295 13.72 -0.36 -4.27
N ILE A 296 12.45 -0.32 -3.89
CA ILE A 296 11.34 0.04 -4.77
C ILE A 296 10.96 1.48 -4.46
N ILE A 297 10.73 2.29 -5.48
CA ILE A 297 10.42 3.72 -5.35
C ILE A 297 9.09 4.02 -6.01
N ASP A 298 8.18 4.66 -5.30
CA ASP A 298 6.89 5.10 -5.87
C ASP A 298 6.97 6.59 -6.21
N PHE A 299 6.51 6.94 -7.40
CA PHE A 299 6.47 8.29 -7.95
C PHE A 299 5.03 8.73 -8.19
N ALA A 300 4.78 10.02 -8.08
CA ALA A 300 3.62 10.68 -8.67
C ALA A 300 4.11 11.64 -9.76
N TRP A 301 3.53 11.57 -10.95
CA TRP A 301 3.91 12.35 -12.12
C TRP A 301 2.76 13.23 -12.58
N THR A 302 3.02 14.52 -12.72
CA THR A 302 2.20 15.44 -13.50
C THR A 302 3.06 16.06 -14.61
N PRO A 303 2.46 16.66 -15.65
CA PRO A 303 3.23 17.35 -16.68
C PRO A 303 4.15 18.46 -16.15
N GLU A 304 3.88 18.98 -14.96
CA GLU A 304 4.65 20.05 -14.33
C GLU A 304 5.73 19.54 -13.37
N GLN A 305 5.51 18.38 -12.73
CA GLN A 305 6.38 17.93 -11.65
C GLN A 305 6.28 16.42 -11.36
N VAL A 306 7.42 15.87 -10.92
CA VAL A 306 7.50 14.55 -10.30
C VAL A 306 7.69 14.68 -8.79
N TYR A 307 6.97 13.84 -8.04
CA TYR A 307 7.07 13.73 -6.59
C TYR A 307 7.50 12.31 -6.19
N LEU A 308 8.34 12.22 -5.17
CA LEU A 308 8.62 10.98 -4.46
C LEU A 308 7.45 10.68 -3.51
N VAL A 309 6.77 9.56 -3.71
CA VAL A 309 5.66 9.10 -2.87
C VAL A 309 6.19 8.24 -1.73
N GLU A 310 6.93 7.18 -2.04
CA GLU A 310 7.33 6.16 -1.07
C GLU A 310 8.65 5.47 -1.48
N ILE A 311 9.43 5.03 -0.51
CA ILE A 311 10.53 4.08 -0.71
C ILE A 311 10.16 2.82 0.06
N ASN A 312 10.15 1.69 -0.63
CA ASN A 312 9.84 0.38 -0.11
C ASN A 312 11.08 -0.52 -0.21
N PRO A 313 11.21 -1.53 0.67
CA PRO A 313 12.25 -2.53 0.52
C PRO A 313 12.09 -3.26 -0.81
N PHE A 314 13.21 -3.63 -1.41
CA PHE A 314 13.22 -4.48 -2.61
C PHE A 314 12.59 -5.85 -2.28
N ASP A 315 11.69 -6.33 -3.14
CA ASP A 315 11.04 -7.62 -2.94
C ASP A 315 12.08 -8.76 -2.89
N GLY A 316 11.76 -9.85 -2.20
CA GLY A 316 12.68 -10.98 -2.02
C GLY A 316 13.83 -10.78 -1.02
N GLU A 317 14.09 -9.56 -0.55
CA GLU A 317 15.08 -9.28 0.50
C GLU A 317 14.46 -9.32 1.91
N ILE A 318 13.14 -9.16 2.03
CA ILE A 318 12.42 -9.10 3.31
C ILE A 318 11.23 -10.06 3.38
N VAL A 319 10.71 -10.26 4.59
CA VAL A 319 9.56 -11.13 4.87
C VAL A 319 8.25 -10.52 4.38
N PHE A 320 8.14 -9.19 4.29
CA PHE A 320 6.92 -8.52 3.80
C PHE A 320 7.10 -8.09 2.33
N PRO A 321 6.78 -8.97 1.36
CA PRO A 321 6.97 -8.66 -0.06
C PRO A 321 6.17 -7.43 -0.48
N ALA A 322 6.82 -6.57 -1.28
CA ALA A 322 6.16 -5.47 -1.94
C ALA A 322 5.47 -5.97 -3.22
N SER A 323 4.32 -5.39 -3.57
CA SER A 323 3.71 -5.67 -4.88
C SER A 323 4.66 -5.28 -6.02
N THR A 324 4.89 -6.15 -6.99
CA THR A 324 5.71 -5.85 -8.15
C THR A 324 4.93 -5.17 -9.29
N GLY A 325 3.61 -4.95 -9.11
CA GLY A 325 2.77 -4.27 -10.09
C GLY A 325 2.71 -5.02 -11.43
N LEU A 326 3.13 -4.35 -12.52
CA LEU A 326 3.20 -4.94 -13.87
C LEU A 326 4.39 -5.88 -14.11
N TRP A 327 5.25 -6.05 -13.11
CA TRP A 327 6.43 -6.89 -13.21
C TRP A 327 6.18 -8.23 -12.52
N ASP A 328 6.53 -9.32 -13.17
CA ASP A 328 6.46 -10.65 -12.59
C ASP A 328 7.81 -10.99 -11.96
N TRP A 329 7.84 -11.21 -10.65
CA TRP A 329 9.10 -11.49 -9.95
C TRP A 329 9.85 -12.71 -10.47
N GLU A 330 9.16 -13.76 -10.93
CA GLU A 330 9.80 -14.97 -11.41
C GLU A 330 10.34 -14.80 -12.83
N LYS A 331 9.66 -13.99 -13.65
CA LYS A 331 10.01 -13.80 -15.07
C LYS A 331 10.91 -12.60 -15.32
N ASP A 332 10.71 -11.52 -14.58
CA ASP A 332 11.33 -10.21 -14.82
C ASP A 332 12.45 -9.87 -13.82
N LYS A 333 12.86 -10.80 -12.94
CA LYS A 333 13.88 -10.54 -11.91
C LYS A 333 15.15 -9.89 -12.44
N GLU A 334 15.71 -10.43 -13.52
CA GLU A 334 16.95 -9.89 -14.12
C GLU A 334 16.71 -8.49 -14.71
N GLN A 335 15.55 -8.22 -15.30
CA GLN A 335 15.18 -6.90 -15.81
C GLN A 335 15.08 -5.88 -14.66
N MET A 336 14.39 -6.24 -13.57
CA MET A 336 14.24 -5.38 -12.38
C MET A 336 15.55 -5.14 -11.61
N MET A 337 16.61 -5.93 -11.84
CA MET A 337 17.87 -5.78 -11.11
C MET A 337 19.02 -5.25 -11.97
N LYS A 338 19.03 -5.56 -13.27
CA LYS A 338 20.19 -5.32 -14.15
C LYS A 338 19.81 -4.92 -15.57
N GLY A 339 18.51 -4.86 -15.88
CA GLY A 339 18.03 -4.50 -17.20
C GLY A 339 18.25 -3.02 -17.53
N PRO A 340 18.23 -2.65 -18.82
CA PRO A 340 18.13 -1.25 -19.21
C PRO A 340 16.78 -0.68 -18.75
N LEU A 341 16.70 0.64 -18.52
CA LEU A 341 15.46 1.28 -18.09
C LEU A 341 14.30 0.96 -19.04
N GLU A 342 13.25 0.34 -18.52
CA GLU A 342 12.01 0.01 -19.23
C GLU A 342 10.79 0.50 -18.43
N LEU A 343 9.87 1.23 -19.08
CA LEU A 343 8.57 1.61 -18.53
C LEU A 343 7.43 0.76 -19.12
N ARG A 344 6.64 0.11 -18.25
CA ARG A 344 5.43 -0.65 -18.62
C ARG A 344 4.15 0.04 -18.13
N ILE A 345 3.14 0.10 -19.00
CA ILE A 345 1.76 0.49 -18.66
C ILE A 345 0.77 -0.59 -19.10
N ARG A 346 -0.41 -0.65 -18.47
CA ARG A 346 -1.47 -1.55 -18.92
C ARG A 346 -2.16 -0.94 -20.14
N THR A 347 -2.12 -1.64 -21.28
CA THR A 347 -2.77 -1.23 -22.53
C THR A 347 -4.02 -2.03 -22.88
N ILE A 348 -4.25 -3.15 -22.19
CA ILE A 348 -5.36 -4.07 -22.42
C ILE A 348 -6.09 -4.28 -21.09
N GLU A 349 -7.42 -4.22 -21.11
CA GLU A 349 -8.24 -4.47 -19.93
C GLU A 349 -7.99 -5.89 -19.39
N GLN A 350 -8.08 -6.04 -18.06
CA GLN A 350 -7.91 -7.36 -17.47
C GLN A 350 -9.05 -8.31 -17.86
N ASP A 351 -8.68 -9.58 -18.05
CA ASP A 351 -9.66 -10.65 -18.21
C ASP A 351 -10.55 -10.72 -16.94
N PRO A 352 -11.88 -10.64 -17.08
CA PRO A 352 -12.79 -10.62 -15.93
C PRO A 352 -12.67 -11.86 -15.04
N LEU A 353 -12.37 -13.04 -15.60
CA LEU A 353 -12.20 -14.26 -14.81
C LEU A 353 -10.89 -14.23 -14.03
N LEU A 354 -9.80 -13.76 -14.65
CA LEU A 354 -8.53 -13.56 -13.96
C LEU A 354 -8.69 -12.58 -12.81
N LEU A 355 -9.24 -11.39 -13.08
CA LEU A 355 -9.49 -10.37 -12.07
C LEU A 355 -10.36 -10.92 -10.94
N ARG A 356 -11.44 -11.64 -11.27
CA ARG A 356 -12.28 -12.28 -10.26
C ARG A 356 -11.44 -13.20 -9.38
N ASN A 357 -10.59 -14.04 -9.96
CA ASN A 357 -9.79 -15.02 -9.21
C ASN A 357 -8.66 -14.41 -8.38
N THR A 358 -8.14 -13.23 -8.74
CA THR A 358 -7.04 -12.55 -8.05
C THR A 358 -7.50 -11.46 -7.09
N THR A 359 -8.73 -10.95 -7.23
CA THR A 359 -9.31 -9.96 -6.31
C THR A 359 -9.73 -10.62 -5.00
N ASP A 360 -9.38 -9.98 -3.89
CA ASP A 360 -9.82 -10.36 -2.55
C ASP A 360 -11.35 -10.60 -2.51
N PRO A 361 -11.83 -11.66 -1.84
CA PRO A 361 -13.27 -11.96 -1.78
C PRO A 361 -14.16 -10.81 -1.31
N MET A 362 -13.68 -9.98 -0.37
CA MET A 362 -14.43 -8.82 0.13
C MET A 362 -14.63 -7.78 -0.97
N TRP A 363 -13.58 -7.48 -1.74
CA TRP A 363 -13.65 -6.54 -2.87
C TRP A 363 -14.41 -7.10 -4.06
N ARG A 364 -14.35 -8.42 -4.29
CA ARG A 364 -15.13 -9.09 -5.33
C ARG A 364 -16.63 -8.89 -5.13
N ALA A 365 -17.12 -9.04 -3.90
CA ALA A 365 -18.53 -8.80 -3.58
C ALA A 365 -18.95 -7.34 -3.80
N VAL A 366 -18.03 -6.38 -3.70
CA VAL A 366 -18.27 -4.97 -4.02
C VAL A 366 -18.34 -4.75 -5.53
N LEU A 367 -17.43 -5.35 -6.31
CA LEU A 367 -17.40 -5.23 -7.78
C LEU A 367 -18.59 -5.91 -8.48
N ASP A 368 -19.10 -7.01 -7.91
CA ASP A 368 -20.23 -7.77 -8.46
C ASP A 368 -21.58 -7.03 -8.34
N GLN A 369 -21.64 -5.91 -7.60
CA GLN A 369 -22.83 -5.02 -7.53
C GLN A 369 -23.12 -4.34 -8.85
#